data_AF-A0A368GK55-F1
#
_entry.id   AF-A0A368GK55-F1
#
_cell.length_a   1.000
_cell.length_b   1.000
_cell.length_c   1.000
_cell.angle_alpha   90.00
_cell.angle_beta   90.00
_cell.angle_gamma   90.00
#
_symmetry.space_group_name_H-M   'P 1'
#
loop_
_entity.id
_entity.type
_entity.pdbx_description
1 polymer ?
#
loop_
_entity_poly.entity_id
_entity_poly.type
_entity_poly.pdbx_seq_one_letter_code
_entity_poly.pdbx_strand_id
1 'polypeptide(L)'
;MMTVCTFNARTLASETSIEELMMQARKIRYDVIGLNETRRHRPLNATLDAREELFLGTCDSRGVGGVGVLVNTNLFMNIDSFEQLTTRIGQANLPTLDVGVTRWRVP
;
A
#
# COMPACT_ATOMS: atom_id res chain seq x y z
N MET A 1 -17.02 5.70 -8.56
CA MET A 1 -16.18 4.75 -9.30
C MET A 1 -14.89 4.61 -8.54
N MET A 2 -14.49 3.39 -8.19
CA MET A 2 -13.27 3.13 -7.44
C MET A 2 -12.03 3.33 -8.33
N THR A 3 -11.02 4.02 -7.83
CA THR A 3 -9.77 4.34 -8.53
C THR A 3 -8.60 3.61 -7.88
N VAL A 4 -8.10 2.59 -8.57
CA VAL A 4 -6.94 1.80 -8.12
C VAL A 4 -5.72 2.16 -8.95
N CYS A 5 -4.62 2.48 -8.28
CA CYS A 5 -3.34 2.80 -8.91
C CYS A 5 -2.26 1.81 -8.45
N THR A 6 -1.18 1.72 -9.23
CA THR A 6 0.04 1.00 -8.81
C THR A 6 1.22 1.94 -8.87
N PHE A 7 2.09 1.89 -7.87
CA PHE A 7 3.28 2.73 -7.80
C PHE A 7 4.51 1.92 -7.39
N ASN A 8 5.58 2.05 -8.17
CA ASN A 8 6.89 1.55 -7.80
C ASN A 8 7.58 2.60 -6.94
N ALA A 9 7.71 2.31 -5.65
CA ALA A 9 8.21 3.28 -4.69
C ALA A 9 9.74 3.42 -4.73
N ARG A 10 10.45 2.42 -5.28
CA ARG A 10 11.91 2.26 -5.24
C ARG A 10 12.49 2.10 -3.82
N THR A 11 11.94 2.79 -2.83
CA THR A 11 12.17 2.61 -1.39
C THR A 11 11.08 3.34 -0.58
N LEU A 12 10.59 2.67 0.48
CA LEU A 12 9.77 3.23 1.57
C LEU A 12 10.37 2.84 2.93
N ALA A 13 11.69 2.72 2.98
CA ALA A 13 12.42 2.28 4.17
C ALA A 13 12.48 3.36 5.26
N SER A 14 12.35 4.64 4.90
CA SER A 14 12.41 5.78 5.83
C SER A 14 11.08 6.53 5.93
N GLU A 15 10.87 7.24 7.03
CA GLU A 15 9.71 8.13 7.21
C GLU A 15 9.66 9.20 6.13
N THR A 16 10.79 9.82 5.80
CA THR A 16 10.90 10.82 4.72
C THR A 16 10.41 10.29 3.38
N SER A 17 10.77 9.05 3.01
CA SER A 17 10.29 8.45 1.74
C SER A 17 8.78 8.18 1.74
N ILE A 18 8.19 7.94 2.92
CA ILE A 18 6.74 7.80 3.08
C ILE A 18 6.07 9.18 2.97
N GLU A 19 6.61 10.22 3.61
CA GLU A 19 6.09 11.59 3.50
C GLU A 19 6.12 12.08 2.04
N GLU A 20 7.18 11.81 1.30
CA GLU A 20 7.28 12.11 -0.13
C GLU A 20 6.20 11.40 -0.95
N LEU A 21 5.96 10.11 -0.70
CA LEU A 21 4.86 9.37 -1.33
C LEU A 21 3.53 10.07 -1.06
N MET A 22 3.24 10.46 0.18
CA MET A 22 1.99 11.13 0.54
C MET A 22 1.83 12.48 -0.16
N MET A 23 2.89 13.27 -0.20
CA MET A 23 2.90 14.55 -0.91
C MET A 23 2.60 14.39 -2.41
N GLN A 24 3.05 13.30 -3.04
CA GLN A 24 2.71 13.03 -4.44
C GLN A 24 1.31 12.43 -4.60
N ALA A 25 0.92 11.48 -3.75
CA ALA A 25 -0.38 10.81 -3.80
C ALA A 25 -1.53 11.82 -3.70
N ARG A 26 -1.39 12.84 -2.84
CA ARG A 26 -2.38 13.93 -2.69
C ARG A 26 -2.63 14.77 -3.94
N LYS A 27 -1.78 14.67 -4.97
CA LYS A 27 -1.93 15.40 -6.24
C LYS A 27 -2.80 14.66 -7.25
N ILE A 28 -3.11 13.39 -7.00
CA ILE A 28 -3.92 12.56 -7.87
C ILE A 28 -5.20 12.11 -7.16
N ARG A 29 -6.21 11.73 -7.93
CA ARG A 29 -7.36 11.01 -7.38
C ARG A 29 -7.00 9.55 -7.26
N TYR A 30 -7.15 8.98 -6.07
CA TYR A 30 -6.92 7.58 -5.80
C TYR A 30 -7.79 7.14 -4.62
N ASP A 31 -8.21 5.88 -4.65
CA ASP A 31 -8.85 5.23 -3.51
C ASP A 31 -7.91 4.18 -2.92
N VAL A 32 -7.15 3.49 -3.78
CA VAL A 32 -6.15 2.49 -3.39
C VAL A 32 -4.91 2.63 -4.26
N ILE A 33 -3.73 2.59 -3.66
CA ILE A 33 -2.45 2.49 -4.36
C ILE A 33 -1.75 1.20 -3.93
N GLY A 34 -1.58 0.26 -4.87
CA GLY A 34 -0.71 -0.88 -4.70
C GLY A 34 0.76 -0.46 -4.84
N LEU A 35 1.56 -0.74 -3.82
CA LEU A 35 2.97 -0.36 -3.74
C LEU A 35 3.86 -1.57 -4.00
N ASN A 36 4.95 -1.36 -4.74
CA ASN A 36 6.02 -2.34 -4.94
C ASN A 36 7.41 -1.71 -4.79
N GLU A 37 8.43 -2.56 -4.63
CA GLU A 37 9.81 -2.15 -4.35
C GLU A 37 9.86 -1.21 -3.13
N THR A 38 9.12 -1.56 -2.07
CA THR A 38 9.09 -0.77 -0.83
C THR A 38 10.40 -0.93 -0.04
N ARG A 39 11.16 -2.01 -0.27
CA ARG A 39 12.49 -2.27 0.32
C ARG A 39 12.55 -2.10 1.84
N ARG A 40 11.42 -2.30 2.52
CA ARG A 40 11.34 -2.15 3.97
C ARG A 40 11.63 -3.49 4.63
N HIS A 41 12.59 -3.54 5.54
CA HIS A 41 12.95 -4.80 6.22
C HIS A 41 11.99 -5.19 7.35
N ARG A 42 11.19 -4.24 7.83
CA ARG A 42 10.21 -4.46 8.89
C ARG A 42 8.82 -4.08 8.37
N PRO A 43 7.78 -4.89 8.65
CA PRO A 43 6.45 -4.52 8.25
C PRO A 43 6.06 -3.20 8.93
N LEU A 44 5.18 -2.44 8.30
CA LEU A 44 4.62 -1.21 8.85
C LEU A 44 3.12 -1.22 8.65
N ASN A 45 2.40 -0.87 9.70
CA ASN A 45 1.02 -0.42 9.63
C ASN A 45 1.00 0.99 10.24
N ALA A 46 0.55 1.98 9.48
CA ALA A 46 0.48 3.35 9.93
C ALA A 46 -0.79 4.04 9.40
N THR A 47 -1.47 4.74 10.29
CA THR A 47 -2.45 5.77 9.92
C THR A 47 -1.69 7.08 9.75
N LEU A 48 -1.63 7.61 8.52
CA LEU A 48 -0.80 8.77 8.20
C LEU A 48 -1.54 10.09 8.42
N ASP A 49 -2.83 10.10 8.08
CA ASP A 49 -3.76 11.14 8.51
C ASP A 49 -5.13 10.52 8.81
N ALA A 50 -6.12 11.34 9.17
CA ALA A 50 -7.47 10.85 9.48
C ALA A 50 -8.17 10.10 8.32
N ARG A 51 -7.58 10.13 7.12
CA ARG A 51 -8.16 9.70 5.85
C ARG A 51 -7.26 8.74 5.06
N GLU A 52 -6.09 8.34 5.58
CA GLU A 52 -5.07 7.60 4.85
C GLU A 52 -4.44 6.51 5.71
N GLU A 53 -4.51 5.26 5.26
CA GLU A 53 -3.91 4.08 5.91
C GLU A 53 -2.86 3.43 5.01
N LEU A 54 -1.71 3.12 5.58
CA LEU A 54 -0.56 2.54 4.90
C LEU A 54 -0.16 1.20 5.52
N PHE A 55 -0.10 0.17 4.70
CA PHE A 55 0.46 -1.13 5.07
C PHE A 55 1.65 -1.45 4.18
N LEU A 56 2.79 -1.79 4.79
CA LEU A 56 3.99 -2.23 4.10
C LEU A 56 4.37 -3.61 4.62
N GLY A 57 4.54 -4.54 3.68
CA GLY A 57 5.22 -5.79 3.89
C GLY A 57 6.75 -5.64 3.89
N THR A 58 7.43 -6.77 4.04
CA THR A 58 8.89 -6.87 4.10
C THR A 58 9.52 -7.20 2.76
N CYS A 59 10.73 -6.70 2.53
CA CYS A 59 11.60 -7.18 1.45
C CYS A 59 12.36 -8.46 1.87
N ASP A 60 13.05 -9.10 0.93
CA ASP A 60 13.95 -10.22 1.26
C ASP A 60 15.20 -9.75 2.04
N SER A 61 16.03 -10.71 2.46
CA SER A 61 17.27 -10.43 3.19
C SER A 61 18.27 -9.54 2.43
N ARG A 62 18.13 -9.41 1.10
CA ARG A 62 18.97 -8.58 0.24
C ARG A 62 18.37 -7.19 0.01
N GLY A 63 17.22 -6.89 0.62
CA GLY A 63 16.51 -5.63 0.42
C GLY A 63 15.69 -5.57 -0.87
N VAL A 64 15.48 -6.70 -1.55
CA VAL A 64 14.77 -6.78 -2.84
C VAL A 64 13.28 -7.04 -2.63
N GLY A 65 12.45 -6.34 -3.41
CA GLY A 65 11.00 -6.44 -3.34
C GLY A 65 10.42 -5.62 -2.19
N GLY A 66 9.45 -6.20 -1.50
CA GLY A 66 8.56 -5.50 -0.61
C GLY A 66 7.34 -4.99 -1.36
N VAL A 67 6.18 -5.22 -0.76
CA VAL A 67 4.87 -4.83 -1.26
C VAL A 67 4.16 -4.01 -0.20
N GLY A 68 3.17 -3.23 -0.61
CA GLY A 68 2.32 -2.51 0.33
C GLY A 68 1.06 -2.01 -0.33
N VAL A 69 0.22 -1.36 0.47
CA VAL A 69 -0.98 -0.69 0.01
C VAL A 69 -1.16 0.61 0.78
N LEU A 70 -1.51 1.67 0.06
CA LEU A 70 -2.00 2.93 0.62
C LEU A 70 -3.47 3.07 0.26
N VAL A 71 -4.33 3.30 1.24
CA VAL A 71 -5.78 3.44 1.03
C VAL A 71 -6.26 4.78 1.52
N ASN A 72 -7.06 5.44 0.69
CA ASN A 72 -7.76 6.66 1.06
C ASN A 72 -9.14 6.29 1.65
N THR A 73 -9.31 6.53 2.93
CA THR A 73 -10.51 6.14 3.69
C THR A 73 -11.68 7.13 3.54
N ASN A 74 -11.54 8.20 2.73
CA ASN A 74 -12.63 9.16 2.45
C ASN A 74 -13.90 8.52 1.88
N LEU A 75 -13.79 7.31 1.31
CA LEU A 75 -14.89 6.56 0.72
C LEU A 75 -15.35 5.36 1.58
N PHE A 76 -15.14 5.41 2.91
CA PHE A 76 -15.48 4.33 3.85
C PHE A 76 -14.64 3.04 3.71
N MET A 77 -13.53 3.09 2.98
CA MET A 77 -12.66 1.93 2.76
C MET A 77 -11.52 1.88 3.78
N ASN A 78 -11.78 1.30 4.96
CA ASN A 78 -10.68 0.87 5.84
C ASN A 78 -10.01 -0.39 5.25
N ILE A 79 -8.83 -0.81 5.69
CA ILE A 79 -8.31 -2.13 5.31
C ILE A 79 -8.67 -3.13 6.41
N ASP A 80 -9.48 -4.14 6.07
CA ASP A 80 -9.82 -5.21 7.00
C ASP A 80 -8.58 -6.05 7.32
N SER A 81 -7.78 -6.34 6.29
CA SER A 81 -6.52 -7.08 6.44
C SER A 81 -5.60 -6.88 5.25
N PHE A 82 -4.30 -6.85 5.52
CA PHE A 82 -3.24 -6.95 4.51
C PHE A 82 -2.39 -8.20 4.77
N GLU A 83 -2.22 -9.02 3.75
CA GLU A 83 -1.36 -10.19 3.77
C GLU A 83 -0.30 -10.11 2.67
N GLN A 84 0.95 -10.36 3.05
CA GLN A 84 2.03 -10.51 2.12
C GLN A 84 2.21 -11.99 1.75
N LEU A 85 1.80 -12.37 0.54
CA LEU A 85 1.91 -13.76 0.06
C LEU A 85 3.35 -14.11 -0.35
N THR A 86 4.07 -13.15 -0.95
CA THR A 86 5.49 -13.27 -1.28
C THR A 86 6.17 -11.90 -1.18
N THR A 87 7.48 -11.83 -1.39
CA THR A 87 8.21 -10.55 -1.45
C THR A 87 7.73 -9.61 -2.56
N ARG A 88 6.93 -10.10 -3.53
CA ARG A 88 6.40 -9.33 -4.67
C ARG A 88 4.89 -9.39 -4.84
N ILE A 89 4.18 -10.09 -3.93
CA ILE A 89 2.73 -10.26 -4.00
C ILE A 89 2.13 -9.94 -2.64
N GLY A 90 1.26 -8.93 -2.63
CA GLY A 90 0.43 -8.56 -1.48
C GLY A 90 -1.05 -8.70 -1.82
N GLN A 91 -1.86 -8.89 -0.79
CA GLN A 91 -3.31 -8.94 -0.87
C GLN A 91 -3.88 -8.03 0.22
N ALA A 92 -4.80 -7.15 -0.16
CA ALA A 92 -5.57 -6.36 0.79
C ALA A 92 -7.06 -6.72 0.65
N ASN A 93 -7.72 -6.94 1.78
CA ASN A 93 -9.17 -7.07 1.85
C ASN A 93 -9.74 -5.73 2.28
N LEU A 94 -10.71 -5.24 1.50
CA LEU A 94 -11.38 -3.97 1.74
C LEU A 94 -12.85 -4.27 2.08
N PRO A 95 -13.42 -3.61 3.09
CA PRO A 95 -14.82 -3.73 3.41
C PRO A 95 -15.60 -3.09 2.26
N THR A 96 -16.30 -3.91 1.49
CA THR A 96 -17.32 -3.44 0.55
C THR A 96 -18.60 -4.19 0.86
N LEU A 97 -19.76 -3.52 0.73
CA LEU A 97 -21.08 -4.16 0.87
C LEU A 97 -21.28 -5.33 -0.11
N ASP A 98 -20.46 -5.46 -1.15
CA ASP A 98 -20.37 -6.63 -2.03
C ASP A 98 -18.91 -6.81 -2.54
N VAL A 99 -18.19 -7.74 -1.90
CA VAL A 99 -17.02 -8.53 -2.38
C VAL A 99 -16.03 -7.83 -3.35
N GLY A 100 -15.04 -7.11 -2.82
CA GLY A 100 -13.89 -6.61 -3.58
C GLY A 100 -12.54 -7.10 -3.04
N VAL A 101 -12.07 -8.29 -3.43
CA VAL A 101 -10.68 -8.72 -3.16
C VAL A 101 -9.78 -8.09 -4.23
N THR A 102 -8.89 -7.18 -3.84
CA THR A 102 -7.90 -6.61 -4.78
C THR A 102 -6.58 -7.33 -4.59
N ARG A 103 -6.25 -8.21 -5.54
CA ARG A 103 -4.96 -8.92 -5.60
C ARG A 103 -4.16 -8.37 -6.75
N TRP A 104 -2.97 -7.86 -6.48
CA TRP A 104 -2.04 -7.44 -7.53
C TRP A 104 -0.79 -8.30 -7.51
N ARG A 105 -0.37 -8.71 -8.71
CA ARG A 105 0.88 -9.41 -8.95
C ARG A 105 1.81 -8.44 -9.65
N VAL A 106 3.00 -8.27 -9.11
CA VAL A 106 4.07 -7.49 -9.73
C VAL A 106 4.95 -8.45 -10.55
N PRO A 107 5.36 -8.11 -11.79
CA PRO A 107 6.34 -8.88 -12.56
C PRO A 107 7.68 -9.08 -11.83
#